data_AF-A0A7C1T0J9-F1
#
_entry.id   AF-A0A7C1T0J9-F1
#
_cell.length_a   1.000
_cell.length_b   1.000
_cell.length_c   1.000
_cell.angle_alpha   90.00
_cell.angle_beta   90.00
_cell.angle_gamma   90.00
#
_symmetry.space_group_name_H-M   'P 1'
#
loop_
_entity.id
_entity.type
_entity.pdbx_description
1 polymer ?
#
loop_
_entity_poly.entity_id
_entity_poly.type
_entity_poly.pdbx_seq_one_letter_code
_entity_poly.pdbx_strand_id
1 'polypeptide(L)'
;MLSRVEEIALERGAQEKLTLSGEKIGVIVVDSFPALGTLAALRFLEWLQENPEGVVSLPTGKSPQYFIREVTRFVAGWREKSIQRELAEGGVDHNCQPDLRGLHFVQIDEFYPINPKQHNSFYYFVNKYYLKGFGLNPAKALLINCNEIGIARGEKLEEVWPEGLVDLTLRSRMGVDSLERKQKNVIENIDQWCTEYEEKIRRLGGIGFFLGGIGPDGHIGFNIRGSDLYSTTRLTQTNYETQAAAAGDLGGIEVAKKRLVITIGLATITYNTDCTAIIIAAGAAKAQLVGDAVERGMHIHYPATILQKLKCSRFYLTAGAATKLATRALQVFVNSKQLSSEQIERVVIDLSLKKRKPVVELNRADFLSNPFTADLLKRESMKLSEITFGVAERLKEKVKAGTVINSGRIFLHTEPHHDDLMLGYLPYIVRHIREHSTSHYFVTLTSGFTAVTNAYMYGQLNKLRSRLFTRPFALLVSENYFEPNNGVYRNRDVWQYLDGVAAGDCGMRNDGEARRLLRNLIAIYGESGFEKLKERIELLLKYFIEAYPGQKDTAAVQKLKGMTREWEADCLWGYFGCSSKFVRHLHLGFYKGDLFTQDPTFKRDILPVIRLLEYVLPAALCI
;
A
#
# COMPACT_ATOMS: atom_id res chain seq x y z
N MET A 1 7.85 -0.02 31.61
CA MET A 1 9.30 0.23 31.70
C MET A 1 9.82 0.43 30.29
N LEU A 2 10.78 1.34 30.09
CA LEU A 2 11.48 1.48 28.81
C LEU A 2 12.51 0.36 28.69
N SER A 3 12.71 -0.18 27.49
CA SER A 3 13.82 -1.09 27.22
C SER A 3 15.10 -0.32 26.88
N ARG A 4 16.26 -0.99 26.91
CA ARG A 4 17.54 -0.34 26.60
C ARG A 4 17.59 0.11 25.13
N VAL A 5 17.05 -0.71 24.23
CA VAL A 5 16.89 -0.36 22.81
C VAL A 5 16.03 0.91 22.64
N GLU A 6 14.92 1.00 23.38
CA GLU A 6 14.00 2.14 23.30
C GLU A 6 14.63 3.43 23.86
N GLU A 7 15.38 3.35 24.97
CA GLU A 7 16.12 4.49 25.54
C GLU A 7 17.08 5.08 24.51
N ILE A 8 17.91 4.24 23.90
CA ILE A 8 18.88 4.65 22.88
C ILE A 8 18.17 5.26 21.66
N ALA A 9 17.03 4.69 21.24
CA ALA A 9 16.26 5.21 20.12
C ALA A 9 15.68 6.60 20.40
N LEU A 10 15.19 6.85 21.63
CA LEU A 10 14.71 8.16 22.05
C LEU A 10 15.85 9.19 22.08
N GLU A 11 17.01 8.82 22.64
CA GLU A 11 18.20 9.67 22.68
C GLU A 11 18.67 10.05 21.27
N ARG A 12 18.80 9.07 20.37
CA ARG A 12 19.21 9.29 18.96
C ARG A 12 18.24 10.18 18.20
N GLY A 13 16.94 10.03 18.45
CA GLY A 13 15.90 10.85 17.85
C GLY A 13 15.70 12.22 18.51
N ALA A 14 16.51 12.57 19.53
CA ALA A 14 16.33 13.76 20.36
C ALA A 14 14.89 13.88 20.93
N GLN A 15 14.30 12.74 21.31
CA GLN A 15 12.94 12.66 21.86
C GLN A 15 13.01 12.57 23.38
N GLU A 16 12.47 13.58 24.07
CA GLU A 16 12.56 13.68 25.54
C GLU A 16 11.81 12.56 26.28
N LYS A 17 10.68 12.10 25.73
CA LYS A 17 9.79 11.13 26.38
C LYS A 17 9.15 10.18 25.37
N LEU A 18 8.95 8.95 25.82
CA LEU A 18 8.20 7.94 25.09
C LEU A 18 6.72 8.32 24.91
N THR A 19 6.11 8.93 25.93
CA THR A 19 4.69 9.28 25.94
C THR A 19 4.53 10.71 26.43
N LEU A 20 3.85 11.55 25.65
CA LEU A 20 3.50 12.92 26.00
C LEU A 20 2.07 13.02 26.57
N SER A 21 1.75 14.17 27.17
CA SER A 21 0.41 14.44 27.70
C SER A 21 -0.67 14.33 26.61
N GLY A 22 -1.65 13.46 26.80
CA GLY A 22 -2.71 13.18 25.82
C GLY A 22 -2.46 11.96 24.93
N GLU A 23 -1.23 11.44 24.90
CA GLU A 23 -0.93 10.15 24.28
C GLU A 23 -1.28 9.02 25.25
N LYS A 24 -1.99 7.99 24.77
CA LYS A 24 -2.37 6.81 25.55
C LYS A 24 -1.49 5.60 25.26
N ILE A 25 -0.65 5.67 24.23
CA ILE A 25 0.32 4.64 23.83
C ILE A 25 1.66 5.32 23.57
N GLY A 26 2.76 4.67 23.93
CA GLY A 26 4.11 5.20 23.69
C GLY A 26 4.45 5.29 22.20
N VAL A 27 5.19 6.32 21.81
CA VAL A 27 5.59 6.59 20.42
C VAL A 27 7.09 6.86 20.34
N ILE A 28 7.74 6.20 19.38
CA ILE A 28 9.13 6.48 18.96
C ILE A 28 9.11 6.84 17.48
N VAL A 29 9.60 8.03 17.15
CA VAL A 29 9.74 8.50 15.77
C VAL A 29 11.17 8.25 15.28
N VAL A 30 11.32 7.77 14.05
CA VAL A 30 12.59 7.57 13.35
C VAL A 30 12.59 8.24 11.97
N ASP A 31 13.77 8.45 11.41
CA ASP A 31 13.93 9.28 10.22
C ASP A 31 13.51 8.58 8.91
N SER A 32 13.49 7.25 8.89
CA SER A 32 13.28 6.49 7.65
C SER A 32 12.60 5.15 7.87
N PHE A 33 12.03 4.61 6.80
CA PHE A 33 11.40 3.28 6.82
C PHE A 33 12.41 2.13 7.06
N PRO A 34 13.65 2.16 6.54
CA PRO A 34 14.69 1.22 6.97
C PRO A 34 15.01 1.30 8.46
N ALA A 35 15.20 2.52 9.00
CA ALA A 35 15.48 2.71 10.43
C ALA A 35 14.35 2.17 11.31
N LEU A 36 13.11 2.27 10.83
CA LEU A 36 11.93 1.70 11.49
C LEU A 36 12.02 0.17 11.62
N GLY A 37 12.42 -0.51 10.55
CA GLY A 37 12.64 -1.96 10.56
C GLY A 37 13.82 -2.37 11.43
N THR A 38 14.93 -1.61 11.41
CA THR A 38 16.09 -1.84 12.28
C THR A 38 15.72 -1.72 13.76
N LEU A 39 14.98 -0.68 14.16
CA LEU A 39 14.54 -0.50 15.53
C LEU A 39 13.64 -1.66 16.00
N ALA A 40 12.67 -2.07 15.16
CA ALA A 40 11.83 -3.22 15.46
C ALA A 40 12.65 -4.52 15.60
N ALA A 41 13.68 -4.71 14.76
CA ALA A 41 14.54 -5.89 14.80
C ALA A 41 15.40 -5.92 16.09
N LEU A 42 16.01 -4.80 16.46
CA LEU A 42 16.79 -4.67 17.70
C LEU A 42 15.90 -4.95 18.92
N ARG A 43 14.71 -4.35 18.98
CA ARG A 43 13.79 -4.56 20.11
C ARG A 43 13.30 -6.01 20.19
N PHE A 44 13.09 -6.66 19.05
CA PHE A 44 12.75 -8.08 19.01
C PHE A 44 13.89 -8.98 19.52
N LEU A 45 15.13 -8.71 19.11
CA LEU A 45 16.30 -9.47 19.56
C LEU A 45 16.58 -9.26 21.05
N GLU A 46 16.43 -8.04 21.56
CA GLU A 46 16.51 -7.74 23.00
C GLU A 46 15.44 -8.53 23.79
N TRP A 47 14.18 -8.49 23.34
CA TRP A 47 13.11 -9.25 23.98
C TRP A 47 13.36 -10.77 23.97
N LEU A 48 13.94 -11.28 22.87
CA LEU A 48 14.24 -12.69 22.69
C LEU A 48 15.31 -13.20 23.66
N GLN A 49 16.27 -12.36 24.06
CA GLN A 49 17.31 -12.71 25.06
C GLN A 49 16.71 -13.03 26.43
N GLU A 50 15.60 -12.36 26.77
CA GLU A 50 14.86 -12.59 28.01
C GLU A 50 13.78 -13.69 27.87
N ASN A 51 13.34 -13.97 26.63
CA ASN A 51 12.20 -14.84 26.33
C ASN A 51 12.53 -15.89 25.24
N PRO A 52 13.52 -16.78 25.46
CA PRO A 52 13.99 -17.72 24.42
C PRO A 52 12.91 -18.70 23.93
N GLU A 53 11.92 -19.01 24.78
CA GLU A 53 10.80 -19.91 24.49
C GLU A 53 9.46 -19.14 24.37
N GLY A 54 9.52 -17.82 24.15
CA GLY A 54 8.35 -16.96 24.14
C GLY A 54 7.39 -17.20 22.97
N VAL A 55 6.17 -16.70 23.11
CA VAL A 55 5.14 -16.74 22.06
C VAL A 55 5.19 -15.47 21.24
N VAL A 56 5.38 -15.59 19.93
CA VAL A 56 5.51 -14.46 19.00
C VAL A 56 4.42 -14.49 17.94
N SER A 57 3.99 -13.31 17.53
CA SER A 57 3.04 -13.11 16.43
C SER A 57 3.53 -11.97 15.56
N LEU A 58 3.92 -12.28 14.32
CA LEU A 58 4.60 -11.36 13.41
C LEU A 58 3.74 -11.11 12.16
N PRO A 59 3.81 -9.91 11.54
CA PRO A 59 2.90 -9.52 10.49
C PRO A 59 3.36 -10.04 9.13
N THR A 60 2.47 -10.00 8.14
CA THR A 60 2.76 -10.39 6.76
C THR A 60 2.81 -9.16 5.84
N GLY A 61 3.09 -9.38 4.55
CA GLY A 61 3.07 -8.34 3.53
C GLY A 61 4.35 -7.51 3.47
N LYS A 62 4.23 -6.26 2.98
CA LYS A 62 5.38 -5.37 2.68
C LYS A 62 5.92 -4.64 3.90
N SER A 63 5.05 -4.33 4.87
CA SER A 63 5.41 -3.58 6.08
C SER A 63 6.58 -4.17 6.88
N PRO A 64 6.68 -5.50 7.13
CA PRO A 64 7.79 -6.07 7.88
C PRO A 64 9.08 -6.30 7.06
N GLN A 65 9.18 -5.84 5.81
CA GLN A 65 10.34 -6.11 4.94
C GLN A 65 11.68 -5.84 5.64
N TYR A 66 11.86 -4.61 6.14
CA TYR A 66 13.11 -4.21 6.77
C TYR A 66 13.31 -4.94 8.10
N PHE A 67 12.25 -5.16 8.90
CA PHE A 67 12.34 -5.99 10.11
C PHE A 67 12.88 -7.40 9.81
N ILE A 68 12.30 -8.10 8.84
CA ILE A 68 12.75 -9.46 8.44
C ILE A 68 14.19 -9.43 7.97
N ARG A 69 14.54 -8.45 7.12
CA ARG A 69 15.90 -8.28 6.59
C ARG A 69 16.93 -8.08 7.70
N GLU A 70 16.65 -7.17 8.63
CA GLU A 70 17.57 -6.81 9.71
C GLU A 70 17.71 -7.95 10.72
N VAL A 71 16.63 -8.62 11.14
CA VAL A 71 16.73 -9.82 12.00
C VAL A 71 17.59 -10.89 11.34
N THR A 72 17.35 -11.18 10.06
CA THR A 72 18.14 -12.18 9.31
C THR A 72 19.62 -11.79 9.26
N ARG A 73 19.92 -10.51 8.99
CA ARG A 73 21.28 -10.00 8.92
C ARG A 73 21.99 -10.10 10.26
N PHE A 74 21.35 -9.65 11.34
CA PHE A 74 21.94 -9.68 12.68
C PHE A 74 22.22 -11.10 13.15
N VAL A 75 21.29 -12.03 12.95
CA VAL A 75 21.42 -13.42 13.39
C VAL A 75 22.49 -14.16 12.59
N ALA A 76 22.52 -13.99 11.26
CA ALA A 76 23.51 -14.63 10.40
C ALA A 76 24.93 -14.09 10.64
N GLY A 77 25.05 -12.77 10.83
CA GLY A 77 26.31 -12.06 11.04
C GLY A 77 26.69 -11.87 12.51
N TRP A 78 26.07 -12.58 13.47
CA TRP A 78 26.20 -12.28 14.91
C TRP A 78 27.65 -12.27 15.43
N ARG A 79 28.54 -13.05 14.81
CA ARG A 79 29.96 -13.14 15.17
C ARG A 79 30.86 -12.12 14.46
N GLU A 80 30.33 -11.36 13.51
CA GLU A 80 31.07 -10.33 12.80
C GLU A 80 31.24 -9.09 13.68
N LYS A 81 32.47 -8.56 13.78
CA LYS A 81 32.77 -7.41 14.66
C LYS A 81 31.95 -6.16 14.32
N SER A 82 31.64 -5.94 13.05
CA SER A 82 30.78 -4.85 12.58
C SER A 82 29.36 -4.97 13.14
N ILE A 83 28.79 -6.17 13.07
CA ILE A 83 27.46 -6.49 13.58
C ILE A 83 27.41 -6.40 15.10
N GLN A 84 28.40 -6.95 15.80
CA GLN A 84 28.47 -6.86 17.26
C GLN A 84 28.51 -5.42 17.75
N ARG A 85 29.24 -4.55 17.05
CA ARG A 85 29.26 -3.11 17.32
C ARG A 85 27.86 -2.50 17.15
N GLU A 86 27.19 -2.80 16.04
CA GLU A 86 25.85 -2.27 15.78
C GLU A 86 24.82 -2.75 16.81
N LEU A 87 24.87 -4.02 17.23
CA LEU A 87 24.03 -4.59 18.29
C LEU A 87 24.28 -3.87 19.61
N ALA A 88 25.55 -3.71 20.02
CA ALA A 88 25.93 -3.01 21.24
C ALA A 88 25.46 -1.56 21.24
N GLU A 89 25.73 -0.84 20.14
CA GLU A 89 25.28 0.53 19.94
C GLU A 89 23.75 0.65 19.92
N GLY A 90 23.06 -0.41 19.50
CA GLY A 90 21.60 -0.52 19.48
C GLY A 90 20.98 -0.98 20.80
N GLY A 91 21.77 -1.35 21.81
CA GLY A 91 21.28 -1.78 23.13
C GLY A 91 21.03 -3.27 23.29
N VAL A 92 21.49 -4.11 22.36
CA VAL A 92 21.37 -5.58 22.42
C VAL A 92 22.69 -6.18 22.90
N ASP A 93 22.64 -7.14 23.83
CA ASP A 93 23.84 -7.82 24.32
C ASP A 93 24.39 -8.78 23.25
N HIS A 94 25.42 -8.35 22.52
CA HIS A 94 26.03 -9.16 21.47
C HIS A 94 26.72 -10.44 21.99
N ASN A 95 26.90 -10.62 23.31
CA ASN A 95 27.47 -11.85 23.89
C ASN A 95 26.42 -12.96 24.02
N CYS A 96 25.13 -12.62 24.02
CA CYS A 96 24.03 -13.56 24.13
C CYS A 96 23.30 -13.71 22.78
N GLN A 97 23.80 -14.60 21.92
CA GLN A 97 23.11 -14.91 20.66
C GLN A 97 21.81 -15.67 20.94
N PRO A 98 20.64 -15.15 20.54
CA PRO A 98 19.39 -15.84 20.80
C PRO A 98 19.17 -17.01 19.81
N ASP A 99 18.53 -18.08 20.29
CA ASP A 99 18.08 -19.20 19.47
C ASP A 99 16.59 -19.07 19.12
N LEU A 100 16.31 -18.76 17.86
CA LEU A 100 14.95 -18.57 17.35
C LEU A 100 14.12 -19.87 17.30
N ARG A 101 14.75 -21.06 17.39
CA ARG A 101 14.04 -22.35 17.36
C ARG A 101 13.20 -22.59 18.62
N GLY A 102 13.52 -21.89 19.71
CA GLY A 102 12.78 -21.97 20.96
C GLY A 102 11.38 -21.37 20.87
N LEU A 103 11.18 -20.38 20.00
CA LEU A 103 9.95 -19.61 19.90
C LEU A 103 8.73 -20.44 19.48
N HIS A 104 7.60 -20.09 20.08
CA HIS A 104 6.28 -20.48 19.61
C HIS A 104 5.73 -19.40 18.67
N PHE A 105 5.36 -19.78 17.44
CA PHE A 105 4.85 -18.84 16.44
C PHE A 105 3.33 -18.92 16.33
N VAL A 106 2.65 -17.78 16.32
CA VAL A 106 1.21 -17.66 16.07
C VAL A 106 0.99 -16.84 14.81
N GLN A 107 0.35 -17.42 13.80
CA GLN A 107 -0.07 -16.69 12.61
C GLN A 107 -1.25 -15.77 12.94
N ILE A 108 -1.16 -14.50 12.51
CA ILE A 108 -2.18 -13.46 12.77
C ILE A 108 -3.45 -13.73 11.96
N ASP A 109 -3.29 -13.97 10.66
CA ASP A 109 -4.42 -14.05 9.74
C ASP A 109 -4.08 -14.78 8.41
N GLU A 110 -5.14 -15.08 7.65
CA GLU A 110 -5.09 -15.62 6.30
C GLU A 110 -6.38 -15.26 5.52
N PHE A 111 -6.26 -15.05 4.21
CA PHE A 111 -7.42 -14.91 3.34
C PHE A 111 -8.16 -16.24 3.21
N TYR A 112 -9.49 -16.22 3.18
CA TYR A 112 -10.30 -17.43 3.06
C TYR A 112 -11.38 -17.32 1.98
N PRO A 113 -11.57 -18.34 1.14
CA PRO A 113 -10.66 -19.46 0.92
C PRO A 113 -9.40 -18.96 0.21
N ILE A 114 -8.24 -19.57 0.42
CA ILE A 114 -7.06 -19.36 -0.43
C ILE A 114 -6.22 -20.63 -0.43
N ASN A 115 -5.57 -20.95 -1.55
CA ASN A 115 -4.72 -22.12 -1.58
C ASN A 115 -3.36 -21.77 -0.92
N PRO A 116 -2.96 -22.47 0.16
CA PRO A 116 -1.75 -22.19 0.94
C PRO A 116 -0.44 -22.35 0.16
N LYS A 117 -0.49 -22.95 -1.04
CA LYS A 117 0.67 -23.06 -1.95
C LYS A 117 0.86 -21.81 -2.82
N GLN A 118 -0.13 -20.93 -2.89
CA GLN A 118 -0.04 -19.69 -3.67
C GLN A 118 0.88 -18.69 -2.98
N HIS A 119 1.67 -17.97 -3.77
CA HIS A 119 2.65 -17.03 -3.23
C HIS A 119 2.04 -15.82 -2.49
N ASN A 120 0.76 -15.51 -2.74
CA ASN A 120 -0.02 -14.46 -2.08
C ASN A 120 -0.82 -14.96 -0.87
N SER A 121 -0.65 -16.23 -0.46
CA SER A 121 -1.13 -16.72 0.83
C SER A 121 -0.21 -16.29 1.97
N PHE A 122 -0.80 -15.93 3.10
CA PHE A 122 -0.06 -15.59 4.31
C PHE A 122 0.57 -16.82 4.97
N TYR A 123 -0.06 -17.99 4.85
CA TYR A 123 0.55 -19.27 5.18
C TYR A 123 1.85 -19.51 4.40
N TYR A 124 1.84 -19.28 3.08
CA TYR A 124 3.05 -19.36 2.25
C TYR A 124 4.13 -18.36 2.73
N PHE A 125 3.74 -17.11 2.99
CA PHE A 125 4.63 -16.07 3.50
C PHE A 125 5.31 -16.50 4.81
N VAL A 126 4.53 -16.93 5.80
CA VAL A 126 5.03 -17.34 7.12
C VAL A 126 6.01 -18.50 7.01
N ASN A 127 5.66 -19.53 6.24
CA ASN A 127 6.54 -20.68 6.02
C ASN A 127 7.88 -20.26 5.39
N LYS A 128 7.83 -19.37 4.41
CA LYS A 128 9.02 -18.94 3.67
C LYS A 128 9.91 -18.00 4.48
N TYR A 129 9.36 -16.95 5.06
CA TYR A 129 10.13 -15.85 5.64
C TYR A 129 10.37 -15.99 7.14
N TYR A 130 9.47 -16.66 7.87
CA TYR A 130 9.64 -16.88 9.31
C TYR A 130 10.13 -18.28 9.61
N LEU A 131 9.38 -19.34 9.27
CA LEU A 131 9.79 -20.70 9.61
C LEU A 131 11.13 -21.06 8.96
N LYS A 132 11.22 -20.96 7.64
CA LYS A 132 12.48 -21.21 6.93
C LYS A 132 13.48 -20.06 7.09
N GLY A 133 13.02 -18.81 7.00
CA GLY A 133 13.90 -17.63 7.00
C GLY A 133 14.59 -17.36 8.33
N PHE A 134 13.87 -17.47 9.45
CA PHE A 134 14.43 -17.32 10.80
C PHE A 134 14.86 -18.67 11.40
N GLY A 135 14.53 -19.79 10.76
CA GLY A 135 14.80 -21.12 11.30
C GLY A 135 13.91 -21.48 12.50
N LEU A 136 12.69 -20.97 12.56
CA LEU A 136 11.74 -21.34 13.63
C LEU A 136 11.36 -22.82 13.52
N ASN A 137 11.06 -23.45 14.66
CA ASN A 137 10.62 -24.84 14.68
C ASN A 137 9.17 -24.96 14.18
N PRO A 138 8.89 -25.66 13.06
CA PRO A 138 7.52 -25.81 12.55
C PRO A 138 6.58 -26.52 13.54
N ALA A 139 7.10 -27.39 14.42
CA ALA A 139 6.28 -28.07 15.43
C ALA A 139 5.78 -27.13 16.54
N LYS A 140 6.40 -25.95 16.68
CA LYS A 140 5.98 -24.89 17.62
C LYS A 140 5.19 -23.77 16.93
N ALA A 141 4.77 -23.97 15.68
CA ALA A 141 3.99 -23.00 14.92
C ALA A 141 2.51 -23.35 14.90
N LEU A 142 1.67 -22.38 15.26
CA LEU A 142 0.23 -22.38 15.03
C LEU A 142 -0.02 -21.62 13.73
N LEU A 143 -0.47 -22.34 12.70
CA LEU A 143 -0.64 -21.82 11.35
C LEU A 143 -2.10 -21.94 10.90
N ILE A 144 -2.51 -21.03 10.01
CA ILE A 144 -3.85 -21.00 9.42
C ILE A 144 -3.76 -21.63 8.02
N ASN A 145 -3.97 -22.95 7.93
CA ASN A 145 -3.89 -23.70 6.68
C ASN A 145 -5.29 -23.95 6.09
N CYS A 146 -5.71 -23.14 5.12
CA CYS A 146 -7.05 -23.24 4.53
C CYS A 146 -7.37 -24.61 3.87
N ASN A 147 -6.36 -25.43 3.50
CA ASN A 147 -6.61 -26.77 2.97
C ASN A 147 -6.89 -27.83 4.06
N GLU A 148 -6.83 -27.45 5.33
CA GLU A 148 -7.06 -28.35 6.47
C GLU A 148 -8.19 -27.85 7.37
N ILE A 149 -8.53 -26.57 7.29
CA ILE A 149 -9.52 -25.94 8.17
C ILE A 149 -10.92 -26.10 7.58
N GLY A 150 -11.77 -26.80 8.33
CA GLY A 150 -13.21 -26.88 8.07
C GLY A 150 -13.64 -27.91 7.01
N ILE A 151 -12.72 -28.40 6.19
CA ILE A 151 -12.98 -29.33 5.07
C ILE A 151 -12.53 -30.76 5.37
N ALA A 152 -13.09 -31.74 4.66
CA ALA A 152 -12.74 -33.14 4.84
C ALA A 152 -11.35 -33.49 4.29
N ARG A 153 -10.72 -34.56 4.79
CA ARG A 153 -9.40 -34.99 4.31
C ARG A 153 -9.45 -35.35 2.82
N GLY A 154 -8.64 -34.66 2.01
CA GLY A 154 -8.53 -34.88 0.56
C GLY A 154 -9.51 -34.07 -0.29
N GLU A 155 -10.45 -33.38 0.35
CA GLU A 155 -11.35 -32.43 -0.29
C GLU A 155 -10.62 -31.15 -0.70
N LYS A 156 -11.05 -30.54 -1.80
CA LYS A 156 -10.47 -29.29 -2.28
C LYS A 156 -11.35 -28.09 -1.95
N LEU A 157 -10.73 -26.95 -1.68
CA LEU A 157 -11.45 -25.70 -1.43
C LEU A 157 -12.36 -25.32 -2.60
N GLU A 158 -11.94 -25.59 -3.84
CA GLU A 158 -12.71 -25.28 -5.05
C GLU A 158 -13.97 -26.15 -5.20
N GLU A 159 -14.02 -27.32 -4.55
CA GLU A 159 -15.21 -28.19 -4.51
C GLU A 159 -16.23 -27.72 -3.47
N VAL A 160 -15.81 -26.91 -2.49
CA VAL A 160 -16.69 -26.29 -1.49
C VAL A 160 -17.09 -24.89 -1.95
N TRP A 161 -16.15 -24.14 -2.54
CA TRP A 161 -16.28 -22.75 -2.94
C TRP A 161 -15.96 -22.56 -4.43
N PRO A 162 -16.79 -23.05 -5.38
CA PRO A 162 -16.49 -23.00 -6.82
C PRO A 162 -16.22 -21.58 -7.34
N GLU A 163 -16.93 -20.59 -6.81
CA GLU A 163 -16.77 -19.17 -7.18
C GLU A 163 -15.88 -18.39 -6.20
N GLY A 164 -15.30 -19.06 -5.20
CA GLY A 164 -14.51 -18.46 -4.13
C GLY A 164 -15.29 -17.56 -3.17
N LEU A 165 -16.62 -17.46 -3.31
CA LEU A 165 -17.50 -16.69 -2.44
C LEU A 165 -17.92 -17.51 -1.23
N VAL A 166 -17.82 -16.92 -0.03
CA VAL A 166 -18.28 -17.54 1.22
C VAL A 166 -19.44 -16.73 1.78
N ASP A 167 -20.62 -17.35 1.80
CA ASP A 167 -21.83 -16.74 2.34
C ASP A 167 -21.94 -17.00 3.86
N LEU A 168 -21.58 -15.99 4.66
CA LEU A 168 -21.68 -16.08 6.12
C LEU A 168 -23.12 -16.17 6.63
N THR A 169 -24.14 -15.88 5.83
CA THR A 169 -25.55 -16.02 6.26
C THR A 169 -25.91 -17.48 6.52
N LEU A 170 -25.17 -18.44 5.94
CA LEU A 170 -25.30 -19.87 6.21
C LEU A 170 -25.03 -20.27 7.67
N ARG A 171 -24.44 -19.38 8.48
CA ARG A 171 -24.38 -19.57 9.94
C ARG A 171 -25.78 -19.66 10.56
N SER A 172 -26.70 -18.81 10.12
CA SER A 172 -28.04 -18.70 10.71
C SER A 172 -29.14 -19.36 9.88
N ARG A 173 -29.01 -19.37 8.55
CA ARG A 173 -30.05 -19.94 7.67
C ARG A 173 -29.75 -21.39 7.30
N MET A 174 -30.77 -22.11 6.83
CA MET A 174 -30.60 -23.44 6.26
C MET A 174 -30.08 -23.36 4.81
N GLY A 175 -29.26 -24.34 4.43
CA GLY A 175 -28.82 -24.51 3.05
C GLY A 175 -29.92 -25.11 2.18
N VAL A 176 -30.22 -24.49 1.05
CA VAL A 176 -31.34 -24.89 0.18
C VAL A 176 -30.99 -26.13 -0.67
N ASP A 177 -29.73 -26.28 -1.05
CA ASP A 177 -29.22 -27.41 -1.82
C ASP A 177 -28.09 -28.17 -1.10
N SER A 178 -27.58 -29.23 -1.72
CA SER A 178 -26.50 -30.04 -1.15
C SER A 178 -25.19 -29.27 -0.99
N LEU A 179 -24.90 -28.31 -1.88
CA LEU A 179 -23.69 -27.51 -1.83
C LEU A 179 -23.76 -26.52 -0.66
N GLU A 180 -24.87 -25.81 -0.50
CA GLU A 180 -25.07 -24.88 0.62
C GLU A 180 -25.07 -25.61 1.97
N ARG A 181 -25.67 -26.81 2.06
CA ARG A 181 -25.60 -27.63 3.29
C ARG A 181 -24.17 -28.02 3.62
N LYS A 182 -23.38 -28.37 2.62
CA LYS A 182 -21.95 -28.66 2.77
C LYS A 182 -21.16 -27.42 3.20
N GLN A 183 -21.38 -26.28 2.53
CA GLN A 183 -20.76 -25.00 2.86
C GLN A 183 -21.08 -24.55 4.30
N LYS A 184 -22.34 -24.72 4.73
CA LYS A 184 -22.76 -24.48 6.11
C LYS A 184 -21.95 -25.31 7.10
N ASN A 185 -21.86 -26.63 6.90
CA ASN A 185 -21.08 -27.50 7.76
C ASN A 185 -19.60 -27.09 7.79
N VAL A 186 -19.02 -26.70 6.65
CA VAL A 186 -17.64 -26.21 6.58
C VAL A 186 -17.46 -24.93 7.39
N ILE A 187 -18.39 -23.96 7.29
CA ILE A 187 -18.34 -22.73 8.10
C ILE A 187 -18.39 -23.04 9.60
N GLU A 188 -19.27 -23.93 10.03
CA GLU A 188 -19.38 -24.35 11.43
C GLU A 188 -18.09 -25.02 11.93
N ASN A 189 -17.47 -25.86 11.10
CA ASN A 189 -16.19 -26.47 11.42
C ASN A 189 -15.04 -25.43 11.47
N ILE A 190 -15.06 -24.40 10.62
CA ILE A 190 -14.09 -23.28 10.70
C ILE A 190 -14.28 -22.53 12.02
N ASP A 191 -15.51 -22.26 12.42
CA ASP A 191 -15.81 -21.55 13.68
C ASP A 191 -15.34 -22.38 14.89
N GLN A 192 -15.56 -23.68 14.89
CA GLN A 192 -15.02 -24.59 15.90
C GLN A 192 -13.48 -24.59 15.91
N TRP A 193 -12.84 -24.64 14.74
CA TRP A 193 -11.38 -24.57 14.63
C TRP A 193 -10.83 -23.24 15.18
N CYS A 194 -11.54 -22.12 14.96
CA CYS A 194 -11.15 -20.82 15.51
C CYS A 194 -11.15 -20.83 17.04
N THR A 195 -12.14 -21.47 17.68
CA THR A 195 -12.17 -21.66 19.14
C THR A 195 -10.98 -22.50 19.61
N GLU A 196 -10.66 -23.60 18.94
CA GLU A 196 -9.51 -24.45 19.30
C GLU A 196 -8.17 -23.75 19.11
N TYR A 197 -8.06 -22.91 18.07
CA TYR A 197 -6.88 -22.09 17.82
C TYR A 197 -6.66 -21.06 18.95
N GLU A 198 -7.73 -20.38 19.37
CA GLU A 198 -7.72 -19.46 20.51
C GLU A 198 -7.29 -20.16 21.81
N GLU A 199 -7.84 -21.35 22.09
CA GLU A 199 -7.45 -22.13 23.26
C GLU A 199 -5.96 -22.50 23.26
N LYS A 200 -5.42 -22.92 22.11
CA LYS A 200 -3.99 -23.24 21.98
C LYS A 200 -3.12 -22.02 22.31
N ILE A 201 -3.48 -20.85 21.81
CA ILE A 201 -2.75 -19.60 22.12
C ILE A 201 -2.79 -19.31 23.63
N ARG A 202 -3.96 -19.45 24.27
CA ARG A 202 -4.10 -19.20 25.71
C ARG A 202 -3.36 -20.21 26.57
N ARG A 203 -3.31 -21.49 26.17
CA ARG A 203 -2.53 -22.54 26.84
C ARG A 203 -1.03 -22.26 26.82
N LEU A 204 -0.55 -21.52 25.81
CA LEU A 204 0.83 -21.04 25.74
C LEU A 204 1.07 -19.77 26.59
N GLY A 205 0.06 -19.29 27.33
CA GLY A 205 0.15 -18.05 28.13
C GLY A 205 -0.22 -16.78 27.37
N GLY A 206 -0.65 -16.89 26.10
CA GLY A 206 -0.90 -15.75 25.22
C GLY A 206 0.36 -15.22 24.53
N ILE A 207 0.18 -14.26 23.64
CA ILE A 207 1.27 -13.68 22.85
C ILE A 207 2.18 -12.84 23.76
N GLY A 208 3.48 -13.09 23.75
CA GLY A 208 4.48 -12.32 24.51
C GLY A 208 5.12 -11.19 23.70
N PHE A 209 5.25 -11.38 22.38
CA PHE A 209 5.71 -10.35 21.46
C PHE A 209 4.80 -10.28 20.23
N PHE A 210 4.20 -9.13 20.00
CA PHE A 210 3.36 -8.85 18.84
C PHE A 210 3.98 -7.75 18.01
N LEU A 211 4.25 -8.02 16.73
CA LEU A 211 4.61 -6.99 15.77
C LEU A 211 3.48 -6.86 14.75
N GLY A 212 3.04 -5.64 14.48
CA GLY A 212 1.95 -5.37 13.56
C GLY A 212 2.17 -4.11 12.74
N GLY A 213 1.40 -3.98 11.66
CA GLY A 213 1.16 -2.69 11.00
C GLY A 213 -0.20 -2.13 11.38
N ILE A 214 -0.47 -0.90 10.96
CA ILE A 214 -1.81 -0.29 11.03
C ILE A 214 -2.45 -0.23 9.64
N GLY A 215 -3.63 -0.82 9.51
CA GLY A 215 -4.44 -0.86 8.29
C GLY A 215 -5.00 0.50 7.86
N PRO A 216 -5.56 0.64 6.64
CA PRO A 216 -6.10 1.91 6.11
C PRO A 216 -7.32 2.47 6.87
N ASP A 217 -7.95 1.68 7.73
CA ASP A 217 -9.09 2.06 8.56
C ASP A 217 -8.76 2.05 10.07
N GLY A 218 -7.49 1.81 10.43
CA GLY A 218 -7.01 1.73 11.81
C GLY A 218 -6.97 0.32 12.39
N HIS A 219 -7.15 -0.71 11.57
CA HIS A 219 -7.11 -2.11 12.01
C HIS A 219 -5.71 -2.63 12.37
N ILE A 220 -5.71 -3.71 13.16
CA ILE A 220 -4.55 -4.58 13.43
C ILE A 220 -4.97 -6.01 13.12
N GLY A 221 -4.15 -6.76 12.37
CA GLY A 221 -4.59 -7.99 11.71
C GLY A 221 -5.71 -7.68 10.72
N PHE A 222 -6.80 -8.44 10.70
CA PHE A 222 -8.04 -8.04 10.00
C PHE A 222 -9.16 -7.61 10.95
N ASN A 223 -8.82 -7.07 12.11
CA ASN A 223 -9.79 -6.47 13.03
C ASN A 223 -10.19 -5.08 12.55
N ILE A 224 -10.97 -5.04 11.46
CA ILE A 224 -11.45 -3.81 10.80
C ILE A 224 -12.24 -2.89 11.72
N ARG A 225 -12.38 -1.63 11.32
CA ARG A 225 -13.25 -0.66 11.99
C ARG A 225 -14.64 -1.25 12.26
N GLY A 226 -15.06 -1.20 13.53
CA GLY A 226 -16.32 -1.80 13.99
C GLY A 226 -16.16 -3.20 14.61
N SER A 227 -14.98 -3.80 14.54
CA SER A 227 -14.69 -5.06 15.24
C SER A 227 -14.85 -4.89 16.75
N ASP A 228 -15.41 -5.91 17.40
CA ASP A 228 -15.52 -5.96 18.85
C ASP A 228 -14.13 -5.93 19.50
N LEU A 229 -13.95 -5.09 20.51
CA LEU A 229 -12.71 -4.97 21.28
C LEU A 229 -12.35 -6.24 22.06
N TYR A 230 -13.34 -7.10 22.31
CA TYR A 230 -13.23 -8.39 22.98
C TYR A 230 -13.29 -9.57 22.00
N SER A 231 -13.24 -9.31 20.69
CA SER A 231 -13.24 -10.35 19.67
C SER A 231 -12.11 -11.36 19.86
N THR A 232 -12.42 -12.63 19.59
CA THR A 232 -11.47 -13.75 19.50
C THR A 232 -11.16 -14.07 18.04
N THR A 233 -10.34 -15.10 17.82
CA THR A 233 -10.10 -15.69 16.51
C THR A 233 -11.42 -16.02 15.80
N ARG A 234 -11.58 -15.61 14.54
CA ARG A 234 -12.83 -15.78 13.77
C ARG A 234 -12.64 -15.70 12.25
N LEU A 235 -13.61 -16.26 11.52
CA LEU A 235 -13.84 -15.99 10.10
C LEU A 235 -14.79 -14.78 9.94
N THR A 236 -14.32 -13.75 9.22
CA THR A 236 -15.04 -12.47 9.09
C THR A 236 -14.90 -11.84 7.71
N GLN A 237 -15.78 -10.89 7.40
CA GLN A 237 -15.70 -10.03 6.23
C GLN A 237 -14.69 -8.88 6.44
N THR A 238 -14.22 -8.33 5.33
CA THR A 238 -13.40 -7.12 5.25
C THR A 238 -14.26 -5.93 4.77
N ASN A 239 -13.87 -4.70 5.10
CA ASN A 239 -14.46 -3.49 4.54
C ASN A 239 -13.81 -3.09 3.21
N TYR A 240 -14.41 -2.11 2.53
CA TYR A 240 -13.94 -1.64 1.23
C TYR A 240 -12.49 -1.15 1.27
N GLU A 241 -12.10 -0.41 2.31
CA GLU A 241 -10.75 0.12 2.47
C GLU A 241 -9.70 -1.01 2.54
N THR A 242 -10.01 -2.07 3.29
CA THR A 242 -9.15 -3.25 3.40
C THR A 242 -9.11 -4.03 2.09
N GLN A 243 -10.27 -4.20 1.42
CA GLN A 243 -10.34 -4.85 0.12
C GLN A 243 -9.55 -4.09 -0.96
N ALA A 244 -9.64 -2.76 -0.97
CA ALA A 244 -8.89 -1.91 -1.88
C ALA A 244 -7.38 -2.01 -1.64
N ALA A 245 -6.95 -2.05 -0.37
CA ALA A 245 -5.55 -2.25 -0.02
C ALA A 245 -5.03 -3.65 -0.41
N ALA A 246 -5.86 -4.69 -0.27
CA ALA A 246 -5.51 -6.07 -0.63
C ALA A 246 -5.68 -6.39 -2.13
N ALA A 247 -6.36 -5.54 -2.90
CA ALA A 247 -6.68 -5.78 -4.30
C ALA A 247 -5.44 -6.06 -5.15
N GLY A 248 -4.33 -5.34 -4.91
CA GLY A 248 -3.07 -5.57 -5.61
C GLY A 248 -2.51 -6.98 -5.39
N ASP A 249 -2.58 -7.48 -4.15
CA ASP A 249 -2.00 -8.77 -3.77
C ASP A 249 -2.92 -9.96 -4.15
N LEU A 250 -4.24 -9.73 -4.21
CA LEU A 250 -5.24 -10.75 -4.56
C LEU A 250 -5.57 -10.82 -6.07
N GLY A 251 -5.02 -9.92 -6.88
CA GLY A 251 -5.23 -9.90 -8.33
C GLY A 251 -6.45 -9.09 -8.80
N GLY A 252 -6.92 -8.15 -7.99
CA GLY A 252 -7.94 -7.17 -8.33
C GLY A 252 -9.04 -7.05 -7.27
N ILE A 253 -9.76 -5.92 -7.32
CA ILE A 253 -10.85 -5.61 -6.39
C ILE A 253 -12.01 -6.62 -6.49
N GLU A 254 -12.28 -7.14 -7.68
CA GLU A 254 -13.33 -8.15 -7.92
C GLU A 254 -13.06 -9.48 -7.22
N VAL A 255 -11.78 -9.78 -6.96
CA VAL A 255 -11.38 -10.97 -6.21
C VAL A 255 -11.34 -10.65 -4.73
N ALA A 256 -10.75 -9.51 -4.35
CA ALA A 256 -10.65 -9.10 -2.95
C ALA A 256 -12.02 -8.99 -2.25
N LYS A 257 -13.04 -8.48 -2.94
CA LYS A 257 -14.42 -8.38 -2.41
C LYS A 257 -15.08 -9.73 -2.09
N LYS A 258 -14.65 -10.82 -2.73
CA LYS A 258 -15.21 -12.17 -2.53
C LYS A 258 -14.49 -12.96 -1.43
N ARG A 259 -13.28 -12.54 -1.05
CA ARG A 259 -12.47 -13.22 -0.03
C ARG A 259 -12.84 -12.74 1.37
N LEU A 260 -13.14 -13.68 2.24
CA LEU A 260 -13.17 -13.46 3.68
C LEU A 260 -11.76 -13.55 4.26
N VAL A 261 -11.65 -13.42 5.56
CA VAL A 261 -10.39 -13.55 6.30
C VAL A 261 -10.62 -14.34 7.59
N ILE A 262 -9.68 -15.22 7.92
CA ILE A 262 -9.55 -15.79 9.26
C ILE A 262 -8.50 -14.93 9.98
N THR A 263 -8.81 -14.41 11.15
CA THR A 263 -7.91 -13.53 11.90
C THR A 263 -8.02 -13.74 13.40
N ILE A 264 -6.90 -13.64 14.13
CA ILE A 264 -6.90 -13.56 15.59
C ILE A 264 -7.63 -12.27 16.03
N GLY A 265 -8.31 -12.35 17.16
CA GLY A 265 -9.11 -11.23 17.66
C GLY A 265 -8.31 -10.19 18.45
N LEU A 266 -8.94 -9.05 18.71
CA LEU A 266 -8.33 -7.99 19.54
C LEU A 266 -8.13 -8.44 21.00
N ALA A 267 -9.02 -9.28 21.54
CA ALA A 267 -8.81 -9.90 22.85
C ALA A 267 -7.68 -10.92 22.83
N THR A 268 -7.52 -11.67 21.73
CA THR A 268 -6.42 -12.64 21.58
C THR A 268 -5.07 -11.94 21.64
N ILE A 269 -4.92 -10.82 20.93
CA ILE A 269 -3.70 -10.00 20.92
C ILE A 269 -3.38 -9.44 22.31
N THR A 270 -4.41 -9.04 23.05
CA THR A 270 -4.25 -8.35 24.35
C THR A 270 -4.42 -9.24 25.58
N TYR A 271 -4.53 -10.56 25.38
CA TYR A 271 -4.76 -11.52 26.46
C TYR A 271 -3.63 -11.50 27.51
N ASN A 272 -2.37 -11.51 27.05
CA ASN A 272 -1.22 -11.34 27.92
C ASN A 272 -0.94 -9.85 28.11
N THR A 273 -1.24 -9.30 29.30
CA THR A 273 -1.06 -7.86 29.59
C THR A 273 0.39 -7.38 29.55
N ASP A 274 1.35 -8.31 29.65
CA ASP A 274 2.78 -8.02 29.59
C ASP A 274 3.35 -8.17 28.16
N CYS A 275 2.50 -8.46 27.17
CA CYS A 275 2.89 -8.51 25.77
C CYS A 275 3.60 -7.23 25.34
N THR A 276 4.79 -7.38 24.75
CA THR A 276 5.46 -6.30 24.02
C THR A 276 4.82 -6.19 22.64
N ALA A 277 3.93 -5.21 22.46
CA ALA A 277 3.20 -5.01 21.21
C ALA A 277 3.70 -3.77 20.47
N ILE A 278 4.31 -3.96 19.30
CA ILE A 278 4.89 -2.90 18.50
C ILE A 278 4.10 -2.75 17.21
N ILE A 279 3.60 -1.55 16.96
CA ILE A 279 2.97 -1.20 15.69
C ILE A 279 3.90 -0.30 14.89
N ILE A 280 4.28 -0.74 13.70
CA ILE A 280 5.09 0.04 12.77
C ILE A 280 4.19 0.77 11.76
N ALA A 281 4.43 2.07 11.56
CA ALA A 281 3.74 2.85 10.54
C ALA A 281 4.67 3.84 9.84
N ALA A 282 4.57 3.90 8.51
CA ALA A 282 5.39 4.77 7.69
C ALA A 282 4.54 5.58 6.71
N GLY A 283 4.90 6.86 6.56
CA GLY A 283 4.31 7.76 5.56
C GLY A 283 3.08 8.53 6.05
N ALA A 284 2.87 9.71 5.45
CA ALA A 284 1.80 10.64 5.85
C ALA A 284 0.39 10.06 5.66
N ALA A 285 0.22 9.10 4.74
CA ALA A 285 -1.06 8.41 4.52
C ALA A 285 -1.56 7.65 5.76
N LYS A 286 -0.66 7.31 6.70
CA LYS A 286 -1.02 6.63 7.96
C LYS A 286 -1.20 7.58 9.13
N ALA A 287 -0.88 8.86 8.98
CA ALA A 287 -0.74 9.77 10.10
C ALA A 287 -2.04 9.95 10.90
N GLN A 288 -3.17 10.14 10.21
CA GLN A 288 -4.46 10.31 10.88
C GLN A 288 -4.85 9.07 11.70
N LEU A 289 -4.60 7.87 11.15
CA LEU A 289 -4.93 6.60 11.78
C LEU A 289 -4.09 6.36 13.03
N VAL A 290 -2.81 6.72 12.95
CA VAL A 290 -1.88 6.69 14.09
C VAL A 290 -2.33 7.68 15.16
N GLY A 291 -2.66 8.92 14.79
CA GLY A 291 -3.17 9.92 15.73
C GLY A 291 -4.43 9.44 16.45
N ASP A 292 -5.37 8.86 15.71
CA ASP A 292 -6.58 8.29 16.28
C ASP A 292 -6.28 7.11 17.24
N ALA A 293 -5.34 6.23 16.90
CA ALA A 293 -4.97 5.09 17.73
C ALA A 293 -4.22 5.48 19.02
N VAL A 294 -3.34 6.47 18.94
CA VAL A 294 -2.48 6.91 20.04
C VAL A 294 -3.22 7.85 21.00
N GLU A 295 -4.04 8.78 20.51
CA GLU A 295 -4.58 9.88 21.33
C GLU A 295 -6.04 9.64 21.77
N ARG A 296 -6.84 8.85 21.03
CA ARG A 296 -8.27 8.63 21.38
C ARG A 296 -8.46 7.55 22.44
N GLY A 297 -9.63 7.55 23.08
CA GLY A 297 -10.01 6.49 24.01
C GLY A 297 -10.34 5.20 23.28
N MET A 298 -10.31 4.06 24.00
CA MET A 298 -10.70 2.76 23.45
C MET A 298 -12.09 2.82 22.81
N HIS A 299 -12.18 2.48 21.52
CA HIS A 299 -13.44 2.49 20.78
C HIS A 299 -13.37 1.56 19.56
N ILE A 300 -14.49 0.92 19.21
CA ILE A 300 -14.59 0.00 18.06
C ILE A 300 -14.29 0.69 16.71
N HIS A 301 -14.44 2.01 16.63
CA HIS A 301 -14.07 2.78 15.44
C HIS A 301 -12.55 2.88 15.22
N TYR A 302 -11.77 2.64 16.27
CA TYR A 302 -10.31 2.74 16.26
C TYR A 302 -9.74 1.44 16.84
N PRO A 303 -9.77 0.31 16.10
CA PRO A 303 -9.43 -1.02 16.63
C PRO A 303 -8.08 -1.07 17.34
N ALA A 304 -7.07 -0.36 16.82
CA ALA A 304 -5.74 -0.27 17.41
C ALA A 304 -5.70 0.31 18.84
N THR A 305 -6.73 1.03 19.28
CA THR A 305 -6.83 1.54 20.65
C THR A 305 -6.89 0.44 21.70
N ILE A 306 -7.23 -0.81 21.35
CA ILE A 306 -7.21 -1.93 22.31
C ILE A 306 -5.83 -2.15 22.94
N LEU A 307 -4.76 -1.77 22.23
CA LEU A 307 -3.39 -1.90 22.71
C LEU A 307 -3.10 -1.07 23.96
N GLN A 308 -3.97 -0.11 24.32
CA GLN A 308 -3.93 0.62 25.58
C GLN A 308 -4.04 -0.32 26.81
N LYS A 309 -4.55 -1.55 26.63
CA LYS A 309 -4.57 -2.58 27.69
C LYS A 309 -3.19 -3.16 28.00
N LEU A 310 -2.25 -3.07 27.07
CA LEU A 310 -0.92 -3.66 27.22
C LEU A 310 0.04 -2.66 27.83
N LYS A 311 0.82 -3.09 28.84
CA LYS A 311 1.81 -2.23 29.50
C LYS A 311 2.95 -1.82 28.56
N CYS A 312 3.27 -2.69 27.60
CA CYS A 312 4.39 -2.57 26.68
C CYS A 312 3.95 -2.34 25.24
N SER A 313 2.81 -1.68 25.01
CA SER A 313 2.40 -1.27 23.65
C SER A 313 3.12 -0.01 23.18
N ARG A 314 3.56 -0.01 21.92
CA ARG A 314 4.35 1.05 21.30
C ARG A 314 3.96 1.26 19.84
N PHE A 315 4.07 2.49 19.38
CA PHE A 315 4.08 2.84 17.96
C PHE A 315 5.47 3.30 17.56
N TYR A 316 6.07 2.60 16.60
CA TYR A 316 7.27 3.07 15.93
C TYR A 316 6.86 3.70 14.61
N LEU A 317 7.27 4.95 14.39
CA LEU A 317 6.74 5.78 13.33
C LEU A 317 7.86 6.40 12.50
N THR A 318 7.64 6.59 11.19
CA THR A 318 8.41 7.61 10.48
C THR A 318 7.86 9.00 10.79
N ALA A 319 8.67 10.05 10.59
CA ALA A 319 8.24 11.43 10.77
C ALA A 319 6.91 11.75 10.05
N GLY A 320 6.74 11.24 8.81
CA GLY A 320 5.49 11.36 8.05
C GLY A 320 4.26 10.80 8.77
N ALA A 321 4.38 9.61 9.38
CA ALA A 321 3.30 8.97 10.13
C ALA A 321 3.02 9.65 11.48
N ALA A 322 3.96 10.44 12.02
CA ALA A 322 3.80 11.19 13.25
C ALA A 322 3.15 12.59 13.07
N THR A 323 2.99 13.07 11.83
CA THR A 323 2.54 14.45 11.54
C THR A 323 1.16 14.85 12.07
N LYS A 324 0.32 13.87 12.44
CA LYS A 324 -1.03 14.10 12.97
C LYS A 324 -1.17 13.78 14.46
N LEU A 325 -0.05 13.57 15.17
CA LEU A 325 -0.03 13.54 16.63
C LEU A 325 -0.11 14.99 17.15
N ALA A 326 -1.28 15.38 17.65
CA ALA A 326 -1.58 16.75 18.01
C ALA A 326 -0.65 17.28 19.11
N THR A 327 -0.38 16.48 20.14
CA THR A 327 0.49 16.91 21.24
C THR A 327 1.93 17.13 20.77
N ARG A 328 2.49 16.20 19.99
CA ARG A 328 3.85 16.33 19.44
C ARG A 328 3.95 17.49 18.47
N ALA A 329 2.99 17.62 17.56
CA ALA A 329 2.94 18.74 16.62
C ALA A 329 2.87 20.10 17.34
N LEU A 330 2.09 20.18 18.44
CA LEU A 330 2.00 21.38 19.25
C LEU A 330 3.32 21.71 19.95
N GLN A 331 4.00 20.71 20.53
CA GLN A 331 5.31 20.92 21.17
C GLN A 331 6.33 21.47 20.16
N VAL A 332 6.40 20.89 18.96
CA VAL A 332 7.27 21.38 17.88
C VAL A 332 6.89 22.81 17.48
N PHE A 333 5.59 23.10 17.35
CA PHE A 333 5.11 24.42 16.98
C PHE A 333 5.47 25.48 18.03
N VAL A 334 5.17 25.23 19.31
CA VAL A 334 5.44 26.15 20.42
C VAL A 334 6.95 26.39 20.59
N ASN A 335 7.77 25.34 20.51
CA ASN A 335 9.22 25.45 20.68
C ASN A 335 9.95 26.07 19.47
N SER A 336 9.26 26.24 18.34
CA SER A 336 9.86 26.85 17.14
C SER A 336 10.11 28.34 17.37
N LYS A 337 11.38 28.76 17.27
CA LYS A 337 11.80 30.17 17.42
C LYS A 337 11.10 31.09 16.42
N GLN A 338 10.99 30.64 15.17
CA GLN A 338 10.33 31.36 14.09
C GLN A 338 9.35 30.42 13.38
N LEU A 339 8.14 30.91 13.13
CA LEU A 339 7.11 30.18 12.39
C LEU A 339 7.13 30.60 10.93
N SER A 340 6.98 29.62 10.03
CA SER A 340 6.81 29.90 8.61
C SER A 340 5.39 30.40 8.31
N SER A 341 5.23 31.10 7.18
CA SER A 341 3.93 31.56 6.69
C SER A 341 2.96 30.39 6.51
N GLU A 342 3.44 29.24 6.02
CA GLU A 342 2.66 28.02 5.82
C GLU A 342 2.18 27.43 7.15
N GLN A 343 3.01 27.43 8.19
CA GLN A 343 2.63 26.95 9.52
C GLN A 343 1.51 27.82 10.11
N ILE A 344 1.63 29.14 9.99
CA ILE A 344 0.62 30.10 10.46
C ILE A 344 -0.68 29.93 9.67
N GLU A 345 -0.60 29.88 8.34
CA GLU A 345 -1.76 29.64 7.48
C GLU A 345 -2.48 28.36 7.86
N ARG A 346 -1.74 27.25 8.01
CA ARG A 346 -2.31 25.94 8.31
C ARG A 346 -3.15 25.97 9.59
N VAL A 347 -2.61 26.49 10.69
CA VAL A 347 -3.31 26.48 11.98
C VAL A 347 -4.52 27.43 11.99
N VAL A 348 -4.45 28.55 11.27
CA VAL A 348 -5.55 29.51 11.14
C VAL A 348 -6.66 28.95 10.23
N ILE A 349 -6.31 28.32 9.11
CA ILE A 349 -7.27 27.65 8.22
C ILE A 349 -7.94 26.49 8.95
N ASP A 350 -7.18 25.66 9.67
CA ASP A 350 -7.73 24.54 10.43
C ASP A 350 -8.71 25.04 11.52
N LEU A 351 -8.41 26.17 12.17
CA LEU A 351 -9.34 26.83 13.10
C LEU A 351 -10.59 27.36 12.37
N SER A 352 -10.42 28.04 11.25
CA SER A 352 -11.52 28.55 10.42
C SER A 352 -12.50 27.45 9.99
N LEU A 353 -11.97 26.33 9.48
CA LEU A 353 -12.76 25.15 9.12
C LEU A 353 -13.49 24.53 10.32
N LYS A 354 -12.80 24.39 11.47
CA LYS A 354 -13.39 23.85 12.69
C LYS A 354 -14.53 24.73 13.24
N LYS A 355 -14.39 26.05 13.13
CA LYS A 355 -15.41 27.01 13.57
C LYS A 355 -16.49 27.27 12.52
N ARG A 356 -16.25 26.84 11.28
CA ARG A 356 -17.09 27.17 10.11
C ARG A 356 -17.28 28.68 9.95
N LYS A 357 -16.20 29.44 10.16
CA LYS A 357 -16.16 30.91 10.03
C LYS A 357 -15.14 31.31 8.97
N PRO A 358 -15.38 32.36 8.17
CA PRO A 358 -14.35 32.97 7.33
C PRO A 358 -13.12 33.34 8.17
N VAL A 359 -11.93 33.21 7.59
CA VAL A 359 -10.65 33.51 8.28
C VAL A 359 -10.65 34.91 8.89
N VAL A 360 -11.19 35.89 8.15
CA VAL A 360 -11.26 37.30 8.57
C VAL A 360 -12.25 37.56 9.72
N GLU A 361 -13.18 36.65 9.98
CA GLU A 361 -14.19 36.76 11.05
C GLU A 361 -13.79 36.01 12.33
N LEU A 362 -12.63 35.32 12.33
CA LEU A 362 -12.12 34.68 13.53
C LEU A 362 -11.78 35.73 14.59
N ASN A 363 -12.28 35.53 15.80
CA ASN A 363 -12.06 36.47 16.91
C ASN A 363 -11.11 35.88 17.97
N ARG A 364 -10.81 36.69 19.00
CA ARG A 364 -9.89 36.29 20.07
C ARG A 364 -10.35 35.04 20.81
N ALA A 365 -11.65 34.89 21.06
CA ALA A 365 -12.20 33.70 21.71
C ALA A 365 -12.05 32.45 20.83
N ASP A 366 -12.18 32.58 19.50
CA ASP A 366 -11.91 31.49 18.57
C ASP A 366 -10.43 31.05 18.65
N PHE A 367 -9.49 32.00 18.58
CA PHE A 367 -8.05 31.71 18.66
C PHE A 367 -7.66 31.04 19.99
N LEU A 368 -8.20 31.52 21.11
CA LEU A 368 -7.93 30.92 22.43
C LEU A 368 -8.51 29.51 22.59
N SER A 369 -9.49 29.12 21.78
CA SER A 369 -10.10 27.79 21.84
C SER A 369 -9.28 26.68 21.17
N ASN A 370 -8.17 27.02 20.50
CA ASN A 370 -7.26 26.05 19.89
C ASN A 370 -5.82 26.33 20.38
N PRO A 371 -5.09 25.33 20.90
CA PRO A 371 -3.76 25.52 21.46
C PRO A 371 -2.74 26.15 20.50
N PHE A 372 -2.77 25.81 19.21
CA PHE A 372 -1.84 26.35 18.21
C PHE A 372 -2.08 27.84 17.99
N THR A 373 -3.33 28.24 17.78
CA THR A 373 -3.68 29.64 17.56
C THR A 373 -3.62 30.46 18.85
N ALA A 374 -3.80 29.83 20.01
CA ALA A 374 -3.57 30.46 21.30
C ALA A 374 -2.08 30.80 21.50
N ASP A 375 -1.16 29.93 21.05
CA ASP A 375 0.28 30.23 21.03
C ASP A 375 0.60 31.42 20.09
N LEU A 376 0.00 31.46 18.90
CA LEU A 376 0.16 32.59 17.98
C LEU A 376 -0.19 33.95 18.63
N LEU A 377 -1.24 34.01 19.46
CA LEU A 377 -1.61 35.24 20.17
C LEU A 377 -0.64 35.64 21.27
N LYS A 378 0.15 34.71 21.81
CA LYS A 378 1.15 34.98 22.85
C LYS A 378 2.43 35.57 22.28
N ARG A 379 2.72 35.29 21.00
CA ARG A 379 3.92 35.81 20.34
C ARG A 379 3.72 37.32 20.11
N GLU A 380 4.50 38.13 20.82
CA GLU A 380 4.35 39.59 20.91
C GLU A 380 4.38 40.34 19.56
N SER A 381 4.82 39.67 18.49
CA SER A 381 4.98 40.24 17.15
C SER A 381 3.75 40.19 16.24
N MET A 382 2.62 39.59 16.66
CA MET A 382 1.49 39.36 15.73
C MET A 382 0.13 39.77 16.30
N LYS A 383 -0.51 40.82 15.74
CA LYS A 383 -1.89 41.15 16.09
C LYS A 383 -2.86 40.20 15.37
N LEU A 384 -3.97 39.85 16.04
CA LEU A 384 -4.99 38.96 15.47
C LEU A 384 -5.48 39.43 14.08
N SER A 385 -5.74 40.73 13.91
CA SER A 385 -6.19 41.30 12.63
C SER A 385 -5.13 41.18 11.53
N GLU A 386 -3.86 41.31 11.87
CA GLU A 386 -2.75 41.17 10.92
C GLU A 386 -2.59 39.70 10.48
N ILE A 387 -2.74 38.76 11.43
CA ILE A 387 -2.71 37.32 11.14
C ILE A 387 -3.86 36.94 10.19
N THR A 388 -5.10 37.26 10.55
CA THR A 388 -6.28 36.84 9.78
C THR A 388 -6.32 37.50 8.41
N PHE A 389 -6.00 38.80 8.32
CA PHE A 389 -5.90 39.49 7.05
C PHE A 389 -4.76 38.92 6.19
N GLY A 390 -3.57 38.73 6.75
CA GLY A 390 -2.43 38.18 6.02
C GLY A 390 -2.68 36.77 5.47
N VAL A 391 -3.34 35.90 6.24
CA VAL A 391 -3.74 34.57 5.76
C VAL A 391 -4.80 34.68 4.66
N ALA A 392 -5.78 35.57 4.80
CA ALA A 392 -6.81 35.77 3.79
C ALA A 392 -6.25 36.30 2.47
N GLU A 393 -5.33 37.26 2.51
CA GLU A 393 -4.66 37.79 1.31
C GLU A 393 -3.82 36.72 0.62
N ARG A 394 -3.02 35.94 1.37
CA ARG A 394 -2.24 34.83 0.77
C ARG A 394 -3.13 33.76 0.14
N LEU A 395 -4.30 33.46 0.72
CA LEU A 395 -5.28 32.58 0.10
C LEU A 395 -5.82 33.15 -1.23
N LYS A 396 -6.15 34.44 -1.27
CA LYS A 396 -6.57 35.13 -2.51
C LYS A 396 -5.46 35.14 -3.55
N GLU A 397 -4.22 35.40 -3.15
CA GLU A 397 -3.05 35.36 -4.02
C GLU A 397 -2.84 33.97 -4.63
N LYS A 398 -2.97 32.90 -3.83
CA LYS A 398 -2.89 31.51 -4.32
C LYS A 398 -3.98 31.19 -5.34
N VAL A 399 -5.22 31.60 -5.08
CA VAL A 399 -6.33 31.44 -6.03
C VAL A 399 -6.02 32.22 -7.32
N LYS A 400 -5.61 33.49 -7.20
CA LYS A 400 -5.25 34.34 -8.35
C LYS A 400 -4.09 33.74 -9.14
N ALA A 401 -3.04 33.26 -8.48
CA ALA A 401 -1.91 32.59 -9.11
C ALA A 401 -2.35 31.36 -9.91
N GLY A 402 -3.30 30.56 -9.38
CA GLY A 402 -3.90 29.44 -10.10
C GLY A 402 -4.73 29.82 -11.33
N THR A 403 -5.13 31.09 -11.48
CA THR A 403 -5.83 31.58 -12.67
C THR A 403 -4.90 32.05 -13.79
N VAL A 404 -3.61 32.27 -13.50
CA VAL A 404 -2.63 32.77 -14.46
C VAL A 404 -2.22 31.66 -15.42
N ILE A 405 -2.24 31.95 -16.72
CA ILE A 405 -1.70 31.07 -17.77
C ILE A 405 -0.22 31.40 -17.94
N ASN A 406 0.64 30.40 -17.77
CA ASN A 406 2.07 30.56 -17.96
C ASN A 406 2.47 30.26 -19.42
N SER A 407 2.31 31.24 -20.30
CA SER A 407 2.67 31.16 -21.72
C SER A 407 4.18 30.97 -21.95
N GLY A 408 4.55 30.35 -23.08
CA GLY A 408 5.96 30.18 -23.48
C GLY A 408 6.77 29.22 -22.59
N ARG A 409 6.11 28.30 -21.87
CA ARG A 409 6.74 27.37 -20.91
C ARG A 409 6.69 25.92 -21.37
N ILE A 410 7.74 25.18 -21.02
CA ILE A 410 7.77 23.72 -21.11
C ILE A 410 7.48 23.14 -19.72
N PHE A 411 6.42 22.35 -19.63
CA PHE A 411 6.00 21.65 -18.43
C PHE A 411 6.44 20.19 -18.49
N LEU A 412 7.04 19.73 -17.40
CA LEU A 412 7.24 18.31 -17.13
C LEU A 412 6.34 17.88 -15.98
N HIS A 413 5.33 17.09 -16.30
CA HIS A 413 4.45 16.44 -15.35
C HIS A 413 4.95 15.04 -15.08
N THR A 414 5.23 14.72 -13.82
CA THR A 414 5.60 13.38 -13.39
C THR A 414 4.52 12.78 -12.50
N GLU A 415 4.28 11.49 -12.63
CA GLU A 415 3.38 10.74 -11.76
C GLU A 415 3.93 9.36 -11.41
N PRO A 416 3.84 8.91 -10.15
CA PRO A 416 4.15 7.54 -9.79
C PRO A 416 3.33 6.52 -10.60
N HIS A 417 2.01 6.72 -10.70
CA HIS A 417 1.06 5.86 -11.42
C HIS A 417 0.26 6.65 -12.45
N HIS A 418 -0.27 5.96 -13.46
CA HIS A 418 -0.89 6.53 -14.67
C HIS A 418 -2.16 7.37 -14.44
N ASP A 419 -2.71 7.38 -13.21
CA ASP A 419 -3.93 8.11 -12.86
C ASP A 419 -3.65 9.31 -11.93
N ASP A 420 -2.42 9.46 -11.43
CA ASP A 420 -2.13 10.41 -10.35
C ASP A 420 -2.24 11.86 -10.84
N LEU A 421 -1.84 12.16 -12.08
CA LEU A 421 -2.02 13.51 -12.66
C LEU A 421 -3.50 13.84 -12.87
N MET A 422 -4.25 12.86 -13.38
CA MET A 422 -5.68 13.02 -13.67
C MET A 422 -6.47 13.29 -12.39
N LEU A 423 -6.20 12.50 -11.34
CA LEU A 423 -6.87 12.59 -10.05
C LEU A 423 -6.35 13.73 -9.18
N GLY A 424 -5.08 14.14 -9.37
CA GLY A 424 -4.42 15.13 -8.55
C GLY A 424 -4.73 16.57 -8.95
N TYR A 425 -4.42 16.96 -10.18
CA TYR A 425 -4.45 18.37 -10.59
C TYR A 425 -4.75 18.61 -12.07
N LEU A 426 -5.51 17.71 -12.71
CA LEU A 426 -5.97 17.86 -14.10
C LEU A 426 -6.55 19.24 -14.44
N PRO A 427 -7.37 19.90 -13.60
CA PRO A 427 -7.88 21.24 -13.92
C PRO A 427 -6.78 22.28 -14.15
N TYR A 428 -5.67 22.18 -13.42
CA TYR A 428 -4.52 23.06 -13.61
C TYR A 428 -3.80 22.76 -14.93
N ILE A 429 -3.65 21.48 -15.27
CA ILE A 429 -3.03 21.02 -16.52
C ILE A 429 -3.85 21.51 -17.73
N VAL A 430 -5.16 21.24 -17.75
CA VAL A 430 -6.05 21.56 -18.88
C VAL A 430 -6.06 23.05 -19.20
N ARG A 431 -5.94 23.92 -18.18
CA ARG A 431 -5.86 25.36 -18.38
C ARG A 431 -4.62 25.77 -19.19
N HIS A 432 -3.50 25.09 -18.98
CA HIS A 432 -2.23 25.36 -19.65
C HIS A 432 -2.15 24.69 -21.03
N ILE A 433 -2.65 23.45 -21.18
CA ILE A 433 -2.62 22.73 -22.47
C ILE A 433 -3.30 23.53 -23.61
N ARG A 434 -4.32 24.33 -23.29
CA ARG A 434 -5.04 25.15 -24.28
C ARG A 434 -4.23 26.33 -24.81
N GLU A 435 -3.15 26.71 -24.13
CA GLU A 435 -2.26 27.78 -24.55
C GLU A 435 -1.23 27.24 -25.56
N HIS A 436 -1.37 27.64 -26.83
CA HIS A 436 -0.55 27.17 -27.95
C HIS A 436 0.96 27.39 -27.77
N SER A 437 1.37 28.38 -26.97
CA SER A 437 2.78 28.66 -26.68
C SER A 437 3.40 27.76 -25.61
N THR A 438 2.63 26.82 -25.03
CA THR A 438 3.13 25.87 -24.04
C THR A 438 3.44 24.51 -24.64
N SER A 439 4.28 23.74 -23.96
CA SER A 439 4.53 22.33 -24.30
C SER A 439 4.50 21.49 -23.03
N HIS A 440 3.82 20.34 -23.10
CA HIS A 440 3.58 19.49 -21.94
C HIS A 440 4.17 18.10 -22.17
N TYR A 441 4.96 17.62 -21.23
CA TYR A 441 5.47 16.26 -21.18
C TYR A 441 4.83 15.54 -20.00
N PHE A 442 4.21 14.38 -20.27
CA PHE A 442 3.57 13.54 -19.27
C PHE A 442 4.41 12.30 -19.07
N VAL A 443 4.92 12.10 -17.85
CA VAL A 443 5.86 11.03 -17.56
C VAL A 443 5.41 10.19 -16.38
N THR A 444 5.05 8.95 -16.67
CA THR A 444 4.73 7.97 -15.63
C THR A 444 5.99 7.23 -15.19
N LEU A 445 6.23 7.16 -13.88
CA LEU A 445 7.45 6.60 -13.31
C LEU A 445 7.42 5.06 -13.31
N THR A 446 6.25 4.46 -13.15
CA THR A 446 6.05 2.99 -13.11
C THR A 446 5.36 2.47 -14.37
N SER A 447 5.34 1.14 -14.58
CA SER A 447 4.62 0.53 -15.73
C SER A 447 3.14 0.29 -15.47
N GLY A 448 2.66 0.34 -14.23
CA GLY A 448 1.24 0.12 -13.91
C GLY A 448 0.70 -1.30 -14.17
N PHE A 449 1.56 -2.27 -14.51
CA PHE A 449 1.14 -3.63 -14.92
C PHE A 449 0.24 -4.34 -13.89
N THR A 450 0.41 -4.05 -12.60
CA THR A 450 -0.37 -4.62 -11.50
C THR A 450 -1.83 -4.17 -11.49
N ALA A 451 -2.17 -3.08 -12.19
CA ALA A 451 -3.53 -2.58 -12.32
C ALA A 451 -4.34 -3.32 -13.41
N VAL A 452 -3.69 -4.13 -14.25
CA VAL A 452 -4.33 -4.78 -15.39
C VAL A 452 -4.69 -6.24 -15.04
N THR A 453 -5.98 -6.53 -15.01
CA THR A 453 -6.49 -7.85 -14.62
C THR A 453 -6.33 -8.88 -15.76
N ASN A 454 -6.26 -10.17 -15.39
CA ASN A 454 -6.23 -11.26 -16.37
C ASN A 454 -7.50 -11.27 -17.24
N ALA A 455 -8.67 -11.01 -16.64
CA ALA A 455 -9.94 -10.94 -17.35
C ALA A 455 -9.97 -9.84 -18.41
N TYR A 456 -9.42 -8.65 -18.10
CA TYR A 456 -9.31 -7.57 -19.06
C TYR A 456 -8.41 -7.94 -20.24
N MET A 457 -7.22 -8.48 -19.96
CA MET A 457 -6.30 -8.95 -21.02
C MET A 457 -6.91 -10.06 -21.87
N TYR A 458 -7.62 -11.00 -21.27
CA TYR A 458 -8.34 -12.06 -21.96
C TYR A 458 -9.42 -11.49 -22.91
N GLY A 459 -10.17 -10.49 -22.46
CA GLY A 459 -11.15 -9.78 -23.29
C GLY A 459 -10.49 -9.07 -24.47
N GLN A 460 -9.37 -8.36 -24.22
CA GLN A 460 -8.60 -7.64 -25.25
C GLN A 460 -8.02 -8.59 -26.30
N LEU A 461 -7.46 -9.73 -25.90
CA LEU A 461 -6.94 -10.74 -26.82
C LEU A 461 -8.04 -11.38 -27.66
N ASN A 462 -9.23 -11.62 -27.12
CA ASN A 462 -10.36 -12.13 -27.90
C ASN A 462 -10.82 -11.12 -28.97
N LYS A 463 -10.86 -9.83 -28.64
CA LYS A 463 -11.17 -8.76 -29.61
C LYS A 463 -10.15 -8.70 -30.75
N LEU A 464 -8.87 -8.89 -30.44
CA LEU A 464 -7.80 -8.96 -31.44
C LEU A 464 -7.92 -10.23 -32.29
N ARG A 465 -8.14 -11.39 -31.65
CA ARG A 465 -8.31 -12.68 -32.33
C ARG A 465 -9.41 -12.61 -33.39
N SER A 466 -10.56 -12.01 -33.09
CA SER A 466 -11.66 -11.88 -34.04
C SER A 466 -11.37 -10.93 -35.20
N ARG A 467 -10.34 -10.09 -35.09
CA ARG A 467 -9.96 -9.07 -36.09
C ARG A 467 -8.78 -9.46 -36.95
N LEU A 468 -7.87 -10.28 -36.43
CA LEU A 468 -6.61 -10.60 -37.09
C LEU A 468 -6.82 -11.02 -38.56
N PHE A 469 -7.79 -11.91 -38.81
CA PHE A 469 -8.14 -12.47 -40.13
C PHE A 469 -9.10 -11.63 -40.98
N THR A 470 -9.41 -10.40 -40.56
CA THR A 470 -10.28 -9.52 -41.35
C THR A 470 -9.49 -8.82 -42.47
N ARG A 471 -10.14 -8.60 -43.62
CA ARG A 471 -9.50 -7.94 -44.78
C ARG A 471 -8.84 -6.59 -44.43
N PRO A 472 -9.45 -5.69 -43.63
CA PRO A 472 -8.81 -4.43 -43.25
C PRO A 472 -7.51 -4.63 -42.46
N PHE A 473 -7.48 -5.57 -41.52
CA PHE A 473 -6.30 -5.84 -40.70
C PHE A 473 -5.18 -6.48 -41.52
N ALA A 474 -5.52 -7.42 -42.40
CA ALA A 474 -4.56 -8.04 -43.31
C ALA A 474 -3.86 -7.02 -44.22
N LEU A 475 -4.59 -6.00 -44.68
CA LEU A 475 -4.03 -4.90 -45.48
C LEU A 475 -3.01 -4.08 -44.66
N LEU A 476 -3.35 -3.69 -43.43
CA LEU A 476 -2.44 -2.97 -42.54
C LEU A 476 -1.15 -3.76 -42.27
N VAL A 477 -1.25 -5.08 -42.08
CA VAL A 477 -0.07 -5.95 -41.95
C VAL A 477 0.79 -5.90 -43.21
N SER A 478 0.19 -6.01 -44.39
CA SER A 478 0.92 -5.97 -45.66
C SER A 478 1.63 -4.64 -45.95
N GLU A 479 1.15 -3.55 -45.35
CA GLU A 479 1.72 -2.20 -45.43
C GLU A 479 2.80 -1.92 -44.37
N ASN A 480 3.24 -2.93 -43.61
CA ASN A 480 4.17 -2.78 -42.48
C ASN A 480 3.66 -1.79 -41.41
N TYR A 481 2.34 -1.65 -41.25
CA TYR A 481 1.73 -0.70 -40.31
C TYR A 481 2.13 -0.96 -38.86
N PHE A 482 2.38 -2.22 -38.50
CA PHE A 482 2.62 -2.68 -37.13
C PHE A 482 4.10 -2.67 -36.70
N GLU A 483 5.00 -2.10 -37.51
CA GLU A 483 6.40 -1.89 -37.12
C GLU A 483 6.51 -1.18 -35.75
N PRO A 484 7.15 -1.80 -34.72
CA PRO A 484 7.13 -1.29 -33.35
C PRO A 484 7.69 0.13 -33.19
N ASN A 485 8.70 0.47 -34.00
CA ASN A 485 9.41 1.76 -33.91
C ASN A 485 8.73 2.88 -34.73
N ASN A 486 7.62 2.58 -35.43
CA ASN A 486 6.92 3.59 -36.22
C ASN A 486 6.01 4.47 -35.34
N GLY A 487 6.55 5.60 -34.87
CA GLY A 487 5.84 6.54 -34.02
C GLY A 487 4.59 7.16 -34.67
N VAL A 488 4.55 7.29 -36.01
CA VAL A 488 3.39 7.83 -36.73
C VAL A 488 2.21 6.87 -36.65
N TYR A 489 2.43 5.59 -36.97
CA TYR A 489 1.36 4.58 -36.89
C TYR A 489 0.97 4.27 -35.45
N ARG A 490 1.93 4.26 -34.52
CA ARG A 490 1.64 4.20 -33.07
C ARG A 490 0.67 5.31 -32.66
N ASN A 491 0.92 6.56 -33.09
CA ASN A 491 0.02 7.68 -32.82
C ASN A 491 -1.33 7.52 -33.53
N ARG A 492 -1.37 6.95 -34.74
CA ARG A 492 -2.62 6.69 -35.46
C ARG A 492 -3.49 5.66 -34.74
N ASP A 493 -2.91 4.68 -34.03
CA ASP A 493 -3.68 3.76 -33.18
C ASP A 493 -4.56 4.58 -32.20
N VAL A 494 -3.98 5.59 -31.52
CA VAL A 494 -4.65 6.47 -30.55
C VAL A 494 -5.81 7.21 -31.20
N TRP A 495 -5.57 7.84 -32.35
CA TRP A 495 -6.61 8.59 -33.05
C TRP A 495 -7.72 7.68 -33.56
N GLN A 496 -7.41 6.48 -34.04
CA GLN A 496 -8.46 5.52 -34.44
C GLN A 496 -9.40 5.20 -33.26
N TYR A 497 -8.85 5.05 -32.05
CA TYR A 497 -9.66 4.87 -30.85
C TYR A 497 -10.50 6.10 -30.52
N LEU A 498 -9.87 7.29 -30.50
CA LEU A 498 -10.54 8.55 -30.15
C LEU A 498 -11.60 8.98 -31.18
N ASP A 499 -11.37 8.73 -32.47
CA ASP A 499 -12.36 8.90 -33.54
C ASP A 499 -13.61 8.06 -33.24
N GLY A 500 -13.41 6.81 -32.78
CA GLY A 500 -14.50 5.93 -32.33
C GLY A 500 -15.19 6.41 -31.06
N VAL A 501 -14.46 7.02 -30.11
CA VAL A 501 -15.06 7.67 -28.93
C VAL A 501 -15.96 8.82 -29.36
N ALA A 502 -15.46 9.70 -30.24
CA ALA A 502 -16.18 10.86 -30.75
C ALA A 502 -17.43 10.47 -31.56
N ALA A 503 -17.33 9.40 -32.36
CA ALA A 503 -18.44 8.86 -33.15
C ALA A 503 -19.44 8.00 -32.35
N GLY A 504 -19.11 7.63 -31.09
CA GLY A 504 -19.89 6.64 -30.34
C GLY A 504 -19.83 5.21 -30.92
N ASP A 505 -18.84 4.93 -31.78
CA ASP A 505 -18.71 3.67 -32.53
C ASP A 505 -17.82 2.67 -31.79
N CYS A 506 -18.42 1.57 -31.32
CA CYS A 506 -17.70 0.51 -30.60
C CYS A 506 -16.76 -0.30 -31.51
N GLY A 507 -17.07 -0.43 -32.81
CA GLY A 507 -16.23 -1.09 -33.79
C GLY A 507 -14.92 -0.35 -34.01
N MET A 508 -14.99 0.97 -34.18
CA MET A 508 -13.81 1.85 -34.33
C MET A 508 -12.94 1.87 -33.07
N ARG A 509 -13.55 1.94 -31.88
CA ARG A 509 -12.80 1.84 -30.61
C ARG A 509 -12.05 0.52 -30.50
N ASN A 510 -12.76 -0.59 -30.72
CA ASN A 510 -12.16 -1.93 -30.67
C ASN A 510 -11.07 -2.11 -31.74
N ASP A 511 -11.17 -1.43 -32.89
CA ASP A 511 -10.13 -1.45 -33.92
C ASP A 511 -8.85 -0.73 -33.45
N GLY A 512 -8.96 0.46 -32.85
CA GLY A 512 -7.81 1.15 -32.25
C GLY A 512 -7.13 0.33 -31.13
N GLU A 513 -7.94 -0.26 -30.24
CA GLU A 513 -7.44 -1.17 -29.18
C GLU A 513 -6.68 -2.37 -29.78
N ALA A 514 -7.28 -3.06 -30.77
CA ALA A 514 -6.68 -4.22 -31.40
C ALA A 514 -5.37 -3.87 -32.13
N ARG A 515 -5.33 -2.72 -32.82
CA ARG A 515 -4.11 -2.26 -33.52
C ARG A 515 -2.96 -2.07 -32.55
N ARG A 516 -3.22 -1.38 -31.43
CA ARG A 516 -2.19 -1.17 -30.41
C ARG A 516 -1.76 -2.47 -29.76
N LEU A 517 -2.71 -3.34 -29.41
CA LEU A 517 -2.39 -4.63 -28.78
C LEU A 517 -1.51 -5.49 -29.70
N LEU A 518 -1.81 -5.55 -31.01
CA LEU A 518 -0.99 -6.29 -31.96
C LEU A 518 0.43 -5.73 -32.04
N ARG A 519 0.58 -4.40 -32.14
CA ARG A 519 1.89 -3.73 -32.13
C ARG A 519 2.68 -4.09 -30.87
N ASN A 520 2.04 -4.08 -29.71
CA ASN A 520 2.66 -4.45 -28.44
C ASN A 520 3.11 -5.93 -28.45
N LEU A 521 2.30 -6.84 -28.98
CA LEU A 521 2.69 -8.26 -29.12
C LEU A 521 3.92 -8.43 -30.02
N ILE A 522 3.95 -7.78 -31.18
CA ILE A 522 5.10 -7.81 -32.10
C ILE A 522 6.36 -7.25 -31.40
N ALA A 523 6.24 -6.13 -30.68
CA ALA A 523 7.34 -5.51 -29.95
C ALA A 523 7.90 -6.37 -28.81
N ILE A 524 7.06 -7.22 -28.19
CA ILE A 524 7.47 -8.07 -27.07
C ILE A 524 8.05 -9.39 -27.55
N TYR A 525 7.39 -10.04 -28.52
CA TYR A 525 7.71 -11.40 -28.93
C TYR A 525 8.55 -11.49 -30.21
N GLY A 526 8.70 -10.39 -30.97
CA GLY A 526 9.47 -10.36 -32.22
C GLY A 526 8.83 -11.18 -33.35
N GLU A 527 7.56 -11.55 -33.20
CA GLU A 527 6.81 -12.35 -34.16
C GLU A 527 5.98 -11.42 -35.05
N SER A 528 6.24 -11.41 -36.36
CA SER A 528 5.48 -10.64 -37.35
C SER A 528 4.64 -11.51 -38.31
N GLY A 529 4.87 -12.83 -38.29
CA GLY A 529 4.14 -13.79 -39.12
C GLY A 529 2.74 -14.07 -38.55
N PHE A 530 1.74 -14.09 -39.43
CA PHE A 530 0.33 -14.18 -39.07
C PHE A 530 -0.04 -15.44 -38.28
N GLU A 531 0.46 -16.61 -38.69
CA GLU A 531 0.23 -17.86 -37.94
C GLU A 531 0.95 -17.86 -36.59
N LYS A 532 2.17 -17.32 -36.52
CA LYS A 532 2.90 -17.19 -35.23
C LYS A 532 2.17 -16.27 -34.26
N LEU A 533 1.63 -15.15 -34.76
CA LEU A 533 0.83 -14.22 -33.97
C LEU A 533 -0.46 -14.88 -33.46
N LYS A 534 -1.11 -15.69 -34.29
CA LYS A 534 -2.28 -16.48 -33.88
C LYS A 534 -1.93 -17.47 -32.77
N GLU A 535 -0.87 -18.26 -32.93
CA GLU A 535 -0.39 -19.18 -31.90
C GLU A 535 -0.07 -18.45 -30.60
N ARG A 536 0.59 -17.30 -30.68
CA ARG A 536 0.90 -16.44 -29.52
C ARG A 536 -0.35 -15.97 -28.80
N ILE A 537 -1.36 -15.53 -29.53
CA ILE A 537 -2.64 -15.10 -28.95
C ILE A 537 -3.31 -16.27 -28.21
N GLU A 538 -3.35 -17.46 -28.81
CA GLU A 538 -3.94 -18.65 -28.16
C GLU A 538 -3.16 -19.06 -26.90
N LEU A 539 -1.83 -19.01 -26.92
CA LEU A 539 -0.99 -19.26 -25.74
C LEU A 539 -1.28 -18.25 -24.61
N LEU A 540 -1.46 -16.97 -24.95
CA LEU A 540 -1.78 -15.93 -23.97
C LEU A 540 -3.21 -16.06 -23.44
N LEU A 541 -4.18 -16.41 -24.28
CA LEU A 541 -5.55 -16.69 -23.85
C LEU A 541 -5.57 -17.83 -22.83
N LYS A 542 -4.85 -18.93 -23.11
CA LYS A 542 -4.68 -20.05 -22.17
C LYS A 542 -4.02 -19.59 -20.87
N TYR A 543 -2.93 -18.82 -20.96
CA TYR A 543 -2.23 -18.28 -19.80
C TYR A 543 -3.16 -17.49 -18.87
N PHE A 544 -3.96 -16.56 -19.41
CA PHE A 544 -4.82 -15.70 -18.58
C PHE A 544 -6.02 -16.44 -17.96
N ILE A 545 -6.43 -17.59 -18.52
CA ILE A 545 -7.43 -18.48 -17.91
C ILE A 545 -6.81 -19.31 -16.78
N GLU A 546 -5.62 -19.89 -17.01
CA GLU A 546 -4.99 -20.84 -16.07
C GLU A 546 -4.29 -20.14 -14.90
N ALA A 547 -3.85 -18.90 -15.08
CA ALA A 547 -3.18 -18.14 -14.02
C ALA A 547 -4.16 -17.77 -12.90
N TYR A 548 -3.84 -18.17 -11.66
CA TYR A 548 -4.68 -17.82 -10.51
C TYR A 548 -4.63 -16.31 -10.22
N PRO A 549 -5.69 -15.74 -9.62
CA PRO A 549 -5.69 -14.33 -9.24
C PRO A 549 -4.53 -13.94 -8.32
N GLY A 550 -3.83 -12.88 -8.72
CA GLY A 550 -2.66 -12.36 -8.00
C GLY A 550 -1.35 -13.08 -8.35
N GLN A 551 -1.37 -14.15 -9.16
CA GLN A 551 -0.18 -14.86 -9.61
C GLN A 551 0.88 -13.90 -10.17
N LYS A 552 2.14 -14.08 -9.77
CA LYS A 552 3.25 -13.32 -10.33
C LYS A 552 3.40 -13.63 -11.82
N ASP A 553 3.20 -12.61 -12.64
CA ASP A 553 3.28 -12.73 -14.09
C ASP A 553 4.72 -12.94 -14.58
N THR A 554 4.87 -13.63 -15.72
CA THR A 554 6.15 -13.69 -16.44
C THR A 554 6.58 -12.29 -16.89
N ALA A 555 7.89 -12.07 -17.10
CA ALA A 555 8.39 -10.76 -17.52
C ALA A 555 7.74 -10.25 -18.83
N ALA A 556 7.46 -11.14 -19.78
CA ALA A 556 6.78 -10.78 -21.02
C ALA A 556 5.32 -10.38 -20.80
N VAL A 557 4.60 -11.05 -19.90
CA VAL A 557 3.22 -10.70 -19.55
C VAL A 557 3.16 -9.41 -18.73
N GLN A 558 4.09 -9.19 -17.79
CA GLN A 558 4.20 -7.92 -17.08
C GLN A 558 4.42 -6.75 -18.04
N LYS A 559 5.31 -6.93 -19.03
CA LYS A 559 5.54 -5.93 -20.07
C LYS A 559 4.28 -5.70 -20.92
N LEU A 560 3.58 -6.76 -21.30
CA LEU A 560 2.33 -6.64 -22.08
C LEU A 560 1.26 -5.86 -21.31
N LYS A 561 1.01 -6.22 -20.05
CA LYS A 561 0.08 -5.49 -19.17
C LYS A 561 0.52 -4.04 -18.95
N GLY A 562 1.81 -3.80 -18.75
CA GLY A 562 2.36 -2.45 -18.64
C GLY A 562 2.07 -1.61 -19.90
N MET A 563 2.40 -2.14 -21.07
CA MET A 563 2.14 -1.48 -22.36
C MET A 563 0.65 -1.25 -22.64
N THR A 564 -0.25 -1.98 -21.97
CA THR A 564 -1.69 -1.69 -21.97
C THR A 564 -2.04 -0.46 -21.13
N ARG A 565 -1.42 -0.25 -19.96
CA ARG A 565 -1.58 1.01 -19.20
C ARG A 565 -0.95 2.20 -19.90
N GLU A 566 0.20 2.00 -20.53
CA GLU A 566 0.87 3.02 -21.33
C GLU A 566 -0.03 3.49 -22.47
N TRP A 567 -0.71 2.55 -23.13
CA TRP A 567 -1.71 2.85 -24.14
C TRP A 567 -2.89 3.66 -23.59
N GLU A 568 -3.39 3.32 -22.40
CA GLU A 568 -4.49 4.07 -21.78
C GLU A 568 -4.07 5.52 -21.44
N ALA A 569 -2.82 5.74 -21.02
CA ALA A 569 -2.27 7.08 -20.85
C ALA A 569 -2.08 7.82 -22.19
N ASP A 570 -1.60 7.13 -23.25
CA ASP A 570 -1.55 7.71 -24.60
C ASP A 570 -2.95 8.18 -25.04
N CYS A 571 -4.00 7.41 -24.78
CA CYS A 571 -5.38 7.79 -25.09
C CYS A 571 -5.89 8.96 -24.25
N LEU A 572 -5.61 8.98 -22.94
CA LEU A 572 -5.98 10.08 -22.05
C LEU A 572 -5.39 11.41 -22.53
N TRP A 573 -4.09 11.44 -22.79
CA TRP A 573 -3.43 12.68 -23.22
C TRP A 573 -3.72 13.00 -24.69
N GLY A 574 -3.94 11.99 -25.53
CA GLY A 574 -4.46 12.14 -26.88
C GLY A 574 -5.81 12.85 -26.93
N TYR A 575 -6.71 12.55 -25.98
CA TYR A 575 -8.00 13.25 -25.85
C TYR A 575 -7.82 14.76 -25.61
N PHE A 576 -6.74 15.16 -24.93
CA PHE A 576 -6.37 16.56 -24.72
C PHE A 576 -5.53 17.16 -25.87
N GLY A 577 -5.39 16.45 -27.00
CA GLY A 577 -4.64 16.91 -28.16
C GLY A 577 -3.14 16.66 -28.10
N CYS A 578 -2.64 15.95 -27.07
CA CYS A 578 -1.22 15.65 -26.94
C CYS A 578 -0.85 14.40 -27.74
N SER A 579 0.17 14.52 -28.59
CA SER A 579 0.73 13.35 -29.29
C SER A 579 1.46 12.41 -28.33
N SER A 580 1.39 11.11 -28.61
CA SER A 580 2.12 10.04 -27.87
C SER A 580 3.65 10.24 -27.77
N LYS A 581 4.25 11.17 -28.53
CA LYS A 581 5.67 11.56 -28.37
C LYS A 581 5.95 12.35 -27.08
N PHE A 582 4.93 12.96 -26.51
CA PHE A 582 4.99 13.75 -25.28
C PHE A 582 4.60 12.93 -24.03
N VAL A 583 4.12 11.70 -24.23
CA VAL A 583 3.80 10.75 -23.16
C VAL A 583 4.94 9.74 -23.05
N ARG A 584 5.51 9.57 -21.86
CA ARG A 584 6.67 8.70 -21.63
C ARG A 584 6.49 7.87 -20.37
N HIS A 585 7.16 6.72 -20.34
CA HIS A 585 7.14 5.81 -19.20
C HIS A 585 8.58 5.44 -18.87
N LEU A 586 9.01 5.69 -17.63
CA LEU A 586 10.40 5.47 -17.22
C LEU A 586 10.68 4.03 -16.76
N HIS A 587 9.65 3.29 -16.38
CA HIS A 587 9.77 1.92 -15.84
C HIS A 587 10.82 1.82 -14.72
N LEU A 588 10.80 2.78 -13.80
CA LEU A 588 11.77 2.82 -12.70
C LEU A 588 11.66 1.54 -11.87
N GLY A 589 12.79 1.14 -11.28
CA GLY A 589 12.92 -0.18 -10.68
C GLY A 589 12.32 -0.29 -9.28
N PHE A 590 11.80 0.81 -8.73
CA PHE A 590 10.94 0.80 -7.56
C PHE A 590 9.50 0.49 -8.00
N TYR A 591 8.80 -0.43 -7.31
CA TYR A 591 7.48 -1.01 -7.67
C TYR A 591 7.45 -2.12 -8.76
N LYS A 592 8.26 -3.18 -8.63
CA LYS A 592 8.25 -4.34 -9.55
C LYS A 592 7.26 -5.47 -9.21
N GLY A 593 6.26 -5.20 -8.37
CA GLY A 593 5.35 -6.24 -7.86
C GLY A 593 6.01 -7.31 -6.99
N ASP A 594 7.30 -7.14 -6.67
CA ASP A 594 7.96 -7.97 -5.67
C ASP A 594 7.47 -7.61 -4.28
N LEU A 595 7.33 -8.64 -3.44
CA LEU A 595 6.96 -8.48 -2.04
C LEU A 595 7.98 -7.61 -1.28
N PHE A 596 9.27 -7.81 -1.57
CA PHE A 596 10.36 -6.97 -1.07
C PHE A 596 11.04 -6.27 -2.23
N THR A 597 10.86 -4.96 -2.32
CA THR A 597 11.45 -4.14 -3.39
C THR A 597 12.94 -3.97 -3.17
N GLN A 598 13.71 -4.02 -4.27
CA GLN A 598 15.14 -3.70 -4.23
C GLN A 598 15.34 -2.20 -3.93
N ASP A 599 16.39 -1.89 -3.18
CA ASP A 599 16.77 -0.50 -2.92
C ASP A 599 17.08 0.21 -4.27
N PRO A 600 16.75 1.51 -4.39
CA PRO A 600 17.05 2.28 -5.59
C PRO A 600 18.56 2.39 -5.81
N THR A 601 18.99 2.35 -7.07
CA THR A 601 20.39 2.52 -7.45
C THR A 601 20.55 3.71 -8.38
N PHE A 602 21.72 4.34 -8.34
CA PHE A 602 22.01 5.49 -9.20
C PHE A 602 21.78 5.17 -10.68
N LYS A 603 22.34 4.06 -11.17
CA LYS A 603 22.27 3.68 -12.60
C LYS A 603 20.86 3.32 -13.05
N ARG A 604 20.08 2.62 -12.22
CA ARG A 604 18.74 2.11 -12.57
C ARG A 604 17.66 3.17 -12.41
N ASP A 605 17.71 3.98 -11.35
CA ASP A 605 16.55 4.79 -10.93
C ASP A 605 16.82 6.29 -11.03
N ILE A 606 18.05 6.75 -10.77
CA ILE A 606 18.37 8.19 -10.78
C ILE A 606 18.76 8.66 -12.19
N LEU A 607 19.64 7.91 -12.87
CA LEU A 607 20.15 8.28 -14.19
C LEU A 607 19.05 8.46 -15.26
N PRO A 608 17.97 7.65 -15.32
CA PRO A 608 16.87 7.89 -16.26
C PRO A 608 16.14 9.22 -16.01
N VAL A 609 15.98 9.62 -14.74
CA VAL A 609 15.35 10.89 -14.37
C VAL A 609 16.24 12.07 -14.77
N ILE A 610 17.56 11.97 -14.55
CA ILE A 610 18.53 12.99 -14.99
C ILE A 610 18.45 13.17 -16.51
N ARG A 611 18.51 12.08 -17.28
CA ARG A 611 18.41 12.12 -18.75
C ARG A 611 17.08 12.71 -19.24
N LEU A 612 15.99 12.46 -18.52
CA LEU A 612 14.70 13.06 -18.83
C LEU A 612 14.72 14.58 -18.63
N LEU A 613 15.30 15.07 -17.52
CA LEU A 613 15.43 16.50 -17.25
C LEU A 613 16.31 17.19 -18.30
N GLU A 614 17.43 16.56 -18.69
CA GLU A 614 18.32 17.03 -19.75
C GLU A 614 17.64 17.05 -21.13
N TYR A 615 16.76 16.08 -21.39
CA TYR A 615 16.02 16.01 -22.65
C TYR A 615 14.88 17.03 -22.73
N VAL A 616 14.12 17.22 -21.65
CA VAL A 616 12.93 18.09 -21.64
C VAL A 616 13.30 19.55 -21.40
N LEU A 617 14.34 19.83 -20.60
CA LEU A 617 14.71 21.15 -20.11
C LEU A 617 13.48 21.94 -19.60
N PRO A 618 12.74 21.39 -18.61
CA PRO A 618 11.47 21.97 -18.21
C PRO A 618 11.66 23.32 -17.53
N ALA A 619 10.82 24.28 -17.92
CA ALA A 619 10.70 25.55 -17.23
C ALA A 619 9.81 25.45 -15.97
N ALA A 620 8.98 24.41 -15.89
CA ALA A 620 8.17 24.07 -14.73
C ALA A 620 8.15 22.55 -14.51
N LEU A 621 8.45 22.11 -13.29
CA LEU A 621 8.37 20.72 -12.86
C LEU A 621 7.13 20.55 -11.97
N CYS A 622 6.25 19.62 -12.34
CA CYS A 622 5.05 19.28 -11.58
C CYS A 622 5.16 17.84 -11.09
N ILE A 623 5.26 17.65 -9.77
CA ILE A 623 5.49 16.37 -9.10
C ILE A 623 4.22 15.90 -8.41
#